data_AF-A0AAV4AWM7-F1
#
_entry.id   AF-A0AAV4AWM7-F1
#
_cell.length_a   1.000
_cell.length_b   1.000
_cell.length_c   1.000
_cell.angle_alpha   90.00
_cell.angle_beta   90.00
_cell.angle_gamma   90.00
#
_symmetry.space_group_name_H-M   'P 1'
#
loop_
_entity.id
_entity.type
_entity.pdbx_description
1 polymer ?
#
loop_
_entity_poly.entity_id
_entity_poly.type
_entity_poly.pdbx_seq_one_letter_code
_entity_poly.pdbx_strand_id
1 'polypeptide(L)'
;MRTGPKPKNNANEIDIIATFGEELLSICKPSVYMGMWQLFAAATVLNSNIISVYPSKGWRIFQQLHNRICRPVGDKSTATSTISILWTSSRSDMNQQHWVSNHVIAIVPDSTNSHKKERSLWDVFESSACI
;
A
#
# COMPACT_ATOMS: atom_id res chain seq x y z
N MET A 1 0.01 49.59 -18.27
CA MET A 1 -0.93 48.50 -17.91
C MET A 1 -0.19 47.53 -17.00
N ARG A 2 -0.55 47.48 -15.70
CA ARG A 2 0.01 46.49 -14.75
C ARG A 2 -0.62 45.14 -15.06
N THR A 3 0.17 44.16 -15.48
CA THR A 3 -0.25 42.76 -15.53
C THR A 3 -0.39 42.27 -14.08
N GLY A 4 -1.63 41.97 -13.68
CA GLY A 4 -1.90 41.38 -12.37
C GLY A 4 -1.25 39.99 -12.24
N PRO A 5 -1.14 39.46 -11.00
CA PRO A 5 -0.58 38.12 -10.80
C PRO A 5 -1.45 37.10 -11.54
N LYS A 6 -0.83 36.26 -12.38
CA LYS A 6 -1.53 35.11 -12.98
C LYS A 6 -2.01 34.18 -11.85
N PRO A 7 -3.25 33.66 -11.91
CA PRO A 7 -3.73 32.70 -10.93
C PRO A 7 -2.78 31.50 -10.92
N LYS A 8 -2.33 31.10 -9.73
CA LYS A 8 -1.56 29.88 -9.54
C LYS A 8 -2.46 28.72 -9.97
N ASN A 9 -1.94 27.83 -10.82
CA ASN A 9 -2.68 26.66 -11.29
C ASN A 9 -3.02 25.75 -10.10
N ASN A 10 -4.29 25.69 -9.72
CA ASN A 10 -4.84 24.78 -8.71
C ASN A 10 -5.08 23.37 -9.27
N ALA A 11 -4.50 23.05 -10.43
CA ALA A 11 -4.77 21.81 -11.18
C ALA A 11 -4.42 20.54 -10.40
N ASN A 12 -3.47 20.62 -9.45
CA ASN A 12 -3.03 19.46 -8.68
C ASN A 12 -3.99 19.05 -7.56
N GLU A 13 -4.83 19.96 -7.06
CA GLU A 13 -5.71 19.69 -5.92
C GLU A 13 -7.09 19.19 -6.38
N ILE A 14 -7.55 19.68 -7.53
CA ILE A 14 -8.80 19.25 -8.18
C ILE A 14 -8.70 17.78 -8.65
N ASP A 15 -7.50 17.32 -9.02
CA ASP A 15 -7.28 15.96 -9.54
C ASP A 15 -7.34 14.87 -8.45
N ILE A 16 -6.84 15.15 -7.25
CA ILE A 16 -6.81 14.17 -6.15
C ILE A 16 -8.22 13.86 -5.64
N ILE A 17 -9.06 14.89 -5.47
CA ILE A 17 -10.43 14.71 -4.98
C ILE A 17 -11.27 13.94 -6.00
N ALA A 18 -11.13 14.28 -7.29
CA ALA A 18 -11.81 13.58 -8.37
C ALA A 18 -11.38 12.11 -8.46
N THR A 19 -10.06 11.86 -8.49
CA THR A 19 -9.49 10.50 -8.52
C THR A 19 -9.95 9.69 -7.31
N PHE A 20 -9.90 10.27 -6.11
CA PHE A 20 -10.37 9.62 -4.89
C PHE A 20 -11.87 9.27 -4.97
N GLY A 21 -12.71 10.18 -5.46
CA GLY A 21 -14.14 9.95 -5.63
C GLY A 21 -14.44 8.81 -6.61
N GLU A 22 -13.74 8.77 -7.75
CA GLU A 22 -13.88 7.71 -8.74
C GLU A 22 -13.42 6.35 -8.20
N GLU A 23 -12.27 6.30 -7.51
CA GLU A 23 -11.77 5.09 -6.88
C GLU A 23 -12.76 4.58 -5.81
N LEU A 24 -13.29 5.47 -4.97
CA LEU A 24 -14.21 5.10 -3.89
C LEU A 24 -15.52 4.50 -4.44
N LEU A 25 -16.09 5.11 -5.48
CA LEU A 25 -17.27 4.56 -6.18
C LEU A 25 -16.97 3.24 -6.88
N SER A 26 -15.76 3.06 -7.40
CA SER A 26 -15.36 1.81 -8.04
C SER A 26 -15.26 0.65 -7.04
N ILE A 27 -14.75 0.91 -5.84
CA ILE A 27 -14.43 -0.12 -4.84
C ILE A 27 -15.69 -0.64 -4.14
N CYS A 28 -16.78 0.12 -4.16
CA CYS A 28 -18.10 -0.35 -3.73
C CYS A 28 -18.70 -1.43 -4.65
N LYS A 29 -18.11 -1.67 -5.83
CA LYS A 29 -18.58 -2.71 -6.75
C LYS A 29 -18.01 -4.08 -6.37
N PRO A 30 -18.78 -5.17 -6.54
CA PRO A 30 -18.26 -6.51 -6.31
C PRO A 30 -17.09 -6.81 -7.25
N SER A 31 -16.15 -7.62 -6.76
CA SER A 31 -14.99 -8.10 -7.53
C SER A 31 -14.00 -7.02 -8.00
N VAL A 32 -13.91 -5.90 -7.27
CA VAL A 32 -12.88 -4.87 -7.50
C VAL A 32 -11.71 -5.03 -6.53
N TYR A 33 -10.50 -4.84 -7.04
CA TYR A 33 -9.27 -4.93 -6.24
C TYR A 33 -9.13 -3.72 -5.31
N MET A 34 -8.69 -3.98 -4.08
CA MET A 34 -8.39 -2.91 -3.12
C MET A 34 -7.07 -2.21 -3.46
N GLY A 35 -7.00 -0.92 -3.16
CA GLY A 35 -5.80 -0.09 -3.29
C GLY A 35 -5.26 0.38 -1.94
N MET A 36 -4.30 1.30 -1.99
CA MET A 36 -3.64 1.85 -0.79
C MET A 36 -4.58 2.64 0.12
N TRP A 37 -5.63 3.28 -0.42
CA TRP A 37 -6.59 4.05 0.38
C TRP A 37 -7.34 3.18 1.38
N GLN A 38 -7.72 1.97 0.99
CA GLN A 38 -8.36 1.01 1.89
C GLN A 38 -7.43 0.62 3.03
N LEU A 39 -6.11 0.52 2.77
CA LEU A 39 -5.13 0.25 3.83
C LEU A 39 -4.97 1.41 4.80
N PHE A 40 -4.99 2.67 4.33
CA PHE A 40 -4.99 3.83 5.23
C PHE A 40 -6.25 3.89 6.09
N ALA A 41 -7.41 3.66 5.47
CA ALA A 41 -8.67 3.60 6.19
C ALA A 41 -8.67 2.47 7.22
N ALA A 42 -8.25 1.27 6.82
CA ALA A 42 -8.20 0.09 7.69
C ALA A 42 -7.25 0.29 8.89
N ALA A 43 -6.07 0.89 8.68
CA ALA A 43 -5.15 1.19 9.79
C ALA A 43 -5.82 2.03 10.87
N THR A 44 -6.65 3.00 10.46
CA THR A 44 -7.41 3.87 11.38
C THR A 44 -8.57 3.13 12.03
N VAL A 45 -9.38 2.41 11.26
CA VAL A 45 -10.56 1.69 11.79
C VAL A 45 -10.15 0.59 12.77
N LEU A 46 -9.07 -0.13 12.49
CA LEU A 46 -8.56 -1.21 13.34
C LEU A 46 -7.69 -0.67 14.49
N ASN A 47 -7.31 0.60 14.44
CA ASN A 47 -6.31 1.20 15.32
C ASN A 47 -5.02 0.35 15.39
N SER A 48 -4.54 -0.09 14.23
CA SER A 48 -3.35 -0.92 14.06
C SER A 48 -2.43 -0.36 12.99
N ASN A 49 -1.12 -0.54 13.13
CA ASN A 49 -0.19 -0.29 12.03
C ASN A 49 -0.38 -1.36 10.95
N ILE A 50 -0.41 -0.97 9.68
CA ILE A 50 -0.42 -1.91 8.56
C ILE A 50 0.89 -1.75 7.78
N ILE A 51 1.76 -2.75 7.86
CA ILE A 51 2.97 -2.86 7.03
C ILE A 51 2.54 -3.40 5.67
N SER A 52 2.58 -2.53 4.66
CA SER A 52 2.30 -2.89 3.28
C SER A 52 3.61 -3.20 2.56
N VAL A 53 3.79 -4.45 2.13
CA VAL A 53 4.99 -4.94 1.45
C VAL A 53 4.69 -5.14 -0.03
N TYR A 54 5.44 -4.48 -0.90
CA TYR A 54 5.33 -4.64 -2.35
C TYR A 54 6.59 -5.33 -2.90
N PRO A 55 6.47 -6.29 -3.83
CA PRO A 55 7.62 -7.01 -4.35
C PRO A 55 8.54 -6.10 -5.17
N SER A 56 9.81 -6.48 -5.31
CA SER A 56 10.81 -5.82 -6.16
C SER A 56 10.57 -6.07 -7.68
N LYS A 57 9.31 -5.99 -8.10
CA LYS A 57 8.82 -6.13 -9.48
C LYS A 57 8.00 -4.89 -9.85
N GLY A 58 7.78 -4.66 -11.14
CA GLY A 58 7.01 -3.53 -11.67
C GLY A 58 7.76 -2.20 -11.57
N TRP A 59 7.04 -1.11 -11.77
CA TRP A 59 7.65 0.22 -11.82
C TRP A 59 8.04 0.69 -10.42
N ARG A 60 9.19 1.37 -10.31
CA ARG A 60 9.73 1.88 -9.04
C ARG A 60 8.74 2.81 -8.32
N ILE A 61 7.92 3.56 -9.05
CA ILE A 61 6.89 4.41 -8.47
C ILE A 61 5.86 3.60 -7.67
N PHE A 62 5.40 2.45 -8.19
CA PHE A 62 4.46 1.59 -7.48
C PHE A 62 5.11 0.96 -6.25
N GLN A 63 6.37 0.55 -6.35
CA GLN A 63 7.13 0.07 -5.19
C GLN A 63 7.21 1.14 -4.09
N GLN A 64 7.49 2.40 -4.43
CA GLN A 64 7.54 3.50 -3.45
C GLN A 64 6.17 3.83 -2.83
N LEU A 65 5.09 3.77 -3.63
CA LEU A 65 3.75 4.08 -3.16
C LEU A 65 3.16 2.97 -2.29
N HIS A 66 3.45 1.71 -2.62
CA HIS A 66 2.84 0.54 -1.99
C HIS A 66 3.70 -0.08 -0.89
N ASN A 67 5.02 0.09 -0.92
CA ASN A 67 5.91 -0.45 0.11
C ASN A 67 6.07 0.55 1.26
N ARG A 68 5.08 0.61 2.17
CA ARG A 68 5.03 1.60 3.26
C ARG A 68 4.25 1.13 4.47
N ILE A 69 4.46 1.80 5.59
CA ILE A 69 3.67 1.60 6.81
C ILE A 69 2.49 2.58 6.81
N CYS A 70 1.28 2.05 6.82
CA CYS A 70 0.05 2.80 7.05
C CYS A 70 -0.18 2.89 8.56
N ARG A 71 -0.32 4.10 9.07
CA ARG A 71 -0.44 4.35 10.52
C ARG A 71 -1.81 4.91 10.88
N PRO A 72 -2.22 4.67 12.14
CA PRO A 72 -3.14 5.46 12.93
C PRO A 72 -3.42 6.87 12.44
N VAL A 73 -4.62 7.29 12.03
CA VAL A 73 -4.93 8.73 12.09
C VAL A 73 -5.23 9.07 13.55
N GLY A 74 -4.39 9.91 14.17
CA GLY A 74 -4.49 10.27 15.58
C GLY A 74 -3.18 10.06 16.35
N ASP A 75 -3.30 9.73 17.64
CA ASP A 75 -2.14 9.43 18.48
C ASP A 75 -1.48 8.11 18.02
N LYS A 76 -0.25 8.21 17.52
CA LYS A 76 0.48 7.07 16.96
C LYS A 76 0.90 6.07 18.04
N SER A 77 0.90 6.48 19.31
CA SER A 77 1.26 5.63 20.45
C SER A 77 0.14 4.67 20.85
N THR A 78 -1.09 4.86 20.34
CA THR A 78 -2.25 4.04 20.70
C THR A 78 -2.47 2.84 19.77
N ALA A 79 -1.61 2.62 18.78
CA ALA A 79 -1.76 1.47 17.88
C ALA A 79 -1.66 0.17 18.68
N THR A 80 -2.71 -0.66 18.61
CA THR A 80 -2.87 -1.87 19.44
C THR A 80 -2.05 -3.05 18.92
N SER A 81 -1.75 -3.05 17.62
CA SER A 81 -1.04 -4.13 16.95
C SER A 81 -0.42 -3.69 15.64
N THR A 82 0.38 -4.58 15.05
CA THR A 82 0.94 -4.43 13.70
C THR A 82 0.51 -5.61 12.85
N ILE A 83 -0.12 -5.30 11.71
CA ILE A 83 -0.55 -6.26 10.71
C ILE A 83 0.37 -6.10 9.50
N SER A 84 0.87 -7.21 8.96
CA SER A 84 1.71 -7.20 7.76
C SER A 84 0.94 -7.82 6.60
N ILE A 85 1.03 -7.21 5.42
CA ILE A 85 0.42 -7.70 4.20
C ILE A 85 1.41 -7.68 3.05
N LEU A 86 1.25 -8.59 2.10
CA LEU A 86 2.03 -8.66 0.87
C LEU A 86 1.13 -8.46 -0.34
N TRP A 87 1.53 -7.55 -1.23
CA TRP A 87 0.96 -7.43 -2.56
C TRP A 87 1.46 -8.57 -3.45
N THR A 88 0.52 -9.31 -4.05
CA THR A 88 0.82 -10.43 -4.93
C THR A 88 0.04 -10.31 -6.24
N SER A 89 0.35 -11.22 -7.18
CA SER A 89 -0.37 -11.30 -8.43
C SER A 89 -0.55 -12.74 -8.88
N SER A 90 -1.75 -13.05 -9.39
CA SER A 90 -2.10 -14.35 -9.98
C SER A 90 -1.95 -14.38 -11.50
N ARG A 91 -1.56 -13.24 -12.10
CA ARG A 91 -1.39 -13.10 -13.54
C ARG A 91 -0.09 -13.76 -14.01
N SER A 92 -0.20 -14.61 -15.03
CA SER A 92 0.94 -15.29 -15.65
C SER A 92 1.51 -14.56 -16.88
N ASP A 93 0.84 -13.52 -17.35
CA ASP A 93 1.16 -12.78 -18.58
C ASP A 93 2.10 -11.58 -18.36
N MET A 94 2.70 -11.46 -17.17
CA MET A 94 3.48 -10.29 -16.78
C MET A 94 4.98 -10.58 -16.76
N ASN A 95 5.78 -9.55 -17.05
CA ASN A 95 7.23 -9.58 -16.88
C ASN A 95 7.66 -8.72 -15.69
N GLN A 96 8.97 -8.70 -15.39
CA GLN A 96 9.50 -7.98 -14.24
C GLN A 96 9.25 -6.47 -14.30
N GLN A 97 9.18 -5.87 -15.49
CA GLN A 97 8.95 -4.43 -15.67
C GLN A 97 7.45 -4.08 -15.70
N HIS A 98 6.58 -4.99 -16.11
CA HIS A 98 5.13 -4.77 -16.25
C HIS A 98 4.32 -5.59 -15.24
N TRP A 99 4.85 -5.71 -14.03
CA TRP A 99 4.15 -6.40 -12.94
C TRP A 99 3.14 -5.47 -12.27
N VAL A 100 1.92 -5.97 -12.07
CA VAL A 100 0.82 -5.28 -11.40
C VAL A 100 0.24 -6.19 -10.33
N SER A 101 0.05 -5.66 -9.12
CA SER A 101 -0.61 -6.37 -8.04
C SER A 101 -2.12 -6.45 -8.27
N ASN A 102 -2.69 -7.63 -8.04
CA ASN A 102 -4.14 -7.83 -8.02
C ASN A 102 -4.60 -8.67 -6.81
N HIS A 103 -3.69 -9.06 -5.92
CA HIS A 103 -4.04 -9.76 -4.69
C HIS A 103 -3.26 -9.18 -3.51
N VAL A 104 -3.83 -9.38 -2.32
CA VAL A 104 -3.18 -9.08 -1.05
C VAL A 104 -3.30 -10.31 -0.18
N ILE A 105 -2.21 -10.71 0.45
CA ILE A 105 -2.20 -11.79 1.43
C ILE A 105 -1.74 -11.25 2.79
N ALA A 106 -2.31 -11.78 3.87
CA ALA A 106 -1.84 -11.48 5.21
C ALA A 106 -0.55 -12.25 5.50
N ILE A 107 0.42 -11.57 6.11
CA ILE A 107 1.66 -12.16 6.59
C ILE A 107 1.52 -12.38 8.09
N VAL A 108 1.53 -13.64 8.51
CA VAL A 108 1.49 -14.01 9.93
C VAL A 108 2.91 -14.25 10.40
N PRO A 109 3.39 -13.55 11.44
CA PRO A 109 4.70 -13.83 12.01
C PRO A 109 4.69 -15.22 12.63
N ASP A 110 5.76 -15.97 12.38
CA ASP A 110 5.95 -17.29 12.97
C ASP A 110 6.18 -17.14 14.48
N SER A 111 5.23 -17.64 15.28
CA SER A 111 5.26 -17.59 16.75
C SER A 111 6.41 -18.39 17.37
N THR A 112 7.11 -19.22 16.59
CA THR A 112 8.21 -20.07 17.09
C THR A 112 9.57 -19.37 17.15
N ASN A 113 9.71 -18.14 16.62
CA ASN A 113 10.98 -17.42 16.53
C ASN A 113 10.99 -16.07 17.29
N SER A 114 10.27 -15.96 18.40
CA SER A 114 10.25 -14.78 19.29
C SER A 114 11.60 -14.39 19.89
N HIS A 115 12.65 -15.20 19.69
CA HIS A 115 14.03 -14.94 20.15
C HIS A 115 15.02 -14.55 19.06
N LYS A 116 14.66 -14.54 17.78
CA LYS A 116 15.54 -14.06 16.71
C LYS A 116 15.21 -12.63 16.34
N LYS A 117 15.99 -11.73 16.95
CA LYS A 117 16.19 -10.32 16.60
C LYS A 117 15.85 -10.06 15.13
N GLU A 118 14.78 -9.29 14.92
CA GLU A 118 14.49 -8.48 13.74
C GLU A 118 15.16 -8.98 12.44
N ARG A 119 14.84 -10.21 12.02
CA ARG A 119 15.10 -10.56 10.62
C ARG A 119 14.22 -9.64 9.80
N SER A 120 14.86 -8.84 8.98
CA SER A 120 14.22 -8.06 7.95
C SER A 120 13.19 -8.97 7.26
N LEU A 121 11.91 -8.56 7.21
CA LEU A 121 10.86 -9.33 6.54
C LEU A 121 11.31 -9.75 5.12
N TRP A 122 12.17 -8.95 4.50
CA TRP A 122 12.83 -9.22 3.22
C TRP A 122 13.62 -10.54 3.19
N ASP A 123 14.30 -10.93 4.26
CA ASP A 123 15.14 -12.15 4.30
C ASP A 123 14.29 -13.44 4.24
N VAL A 124 13.06 -13.39 4.76
CA VAL A 124 12.11 -14.51 4.72
C VAL A 124 11.51 -14.66 3.32
N PHE A 125 11.27 -13.53 2.64
CA PHE A 125 10.65 -13.53 1.32
C PHE A 125 11.62 -13.88 0.19
N GLU A 126 12.86 -13.42 0.20
CA GLU A 126 13.84 -13.80 -0.85
C GLU A 126 14.15 -15.31 -0.83
N SER A 127 14.13 -15.95 0.34
CA SER A 127 14.30 -17.40 0.46
C SER A 127 13.13 -18.20 -0.12
N SER A 128 11.94 -17.60 -0.27
CA SER A 128 10.70 -18.30 -0.63
C SER A 128 10.13 -17.88 -1.99
N ALA A 129 10.68 -16.82 -2.61
CA ALA A 129 10.24 -16.28 -3.90
C ALA A 129 10.94 -16.92 -5.12
N CYS A 130 11.78 -17.95 -4.90
CA CYS A 130 12.28 -18.84 -5.96
C CYS A 130 11.30 -19.99 -6.19
N ILE A 131 10.14 -19.68 -6.77
CA ILE A 131 9.32 -20.62 -7.55
C ILE A 131 8.86 -19.89 -8.82
#